data_AF-A0A2P6GB54-F1
#
_entry.id   AF-A0A2P6GB54-F1
#
_cell.length_a   1.000
_cell.length_b   1.000
_cell.length_c   1.000
_cell.angle_alpha   90.00
_cell.angle_beta   90.00
_cell.angle_gamma   90.00
#
_symmetry.space_group_name_H-M   'P 1'
#
loop_
_entity.id
_entity.type
_entity.pdbx_description
1 polymer ?
#
loop_
_entity_poly.entity_id
_entity_poly.type
_entity_poly.pdbx_seq_one_letter_code
_entity_poly.pdbx_strand_id
1 'polypeptide(L)' 'MTHVAAEYDRTAWQQDLNTIIPLDRLEEMASEKEIGSVAENHYAFMGAADPRDMEKYALEVAGKMKQEAVDTVFLVPV' A
#
# COMPACT_ATOMS: atom_id res chain seq x y z
N MET A 1 13.18 -2.21 1.25
CA MET A 1 12.26 -3.05 0.45
C MET A 1 13.09 -4.00 -0.41
N THR A 2 12.70 -5.26 -0.59
CA THR A 2 13.44 -6.24 -1.40
C THR A 2 12.50 -6.88 -2.41
N HIS A 3 12.96 -7.05 -3.65
CA HIS A 3 12.21 -7.74 -4.71
C HIS A 3 12.97 -8.99 -5.17
N VAL A 4 12.26 -10.09 -5.40
CA VAL A 4 12.84 -11.40 -5.72
C VAL A 4 13.49 -11.44 -7.11
N ALA A 5 12.90 -10.76 -8.09
CA ALA A 5 13.45 -10.66 -9.44
C ALA A 5 14.65 -9.70 -9.46
N ALA A 6 15.79 -10.15 -9.99
CA ALA A 6 17.01 -9.34 -10.07
C ALA A 6 16.83 -8.15 -11.02
N GLU A 7 16.10 -8.38 -12.11
CA GLU A 7 15.75 -7.46 -13.19
C GLU A 7 14.72 -6.39 -12.81
N TYR A 8 14.11 -6.50 -11.62
CA TYR A 8 13.21 -5.44 -11.14
C TYR A 8 13.98 -4.14 -10.99
N ASP A 9 13.61 -3.11 -11.74
CA ASP A 9 14.24 -1.80 -11.62
C ASP A 9 13.87 -1.19 -10.27
N ARG A 10 14.91 -0.93 -9.46
CA ARG A 10 14.76 -0.38 -8.11
C ARG A 10 15.01 1.12 -8.06
N THR A 11 15.47 1.70 -9.17
CA THR A 11 16.00 3.06 -9.21
C THR A 11 14.95 4.08 -8.77
N ALA A 12 13.71 3.95 -9.26
CA ALA A 12 12.63 4.87 -8.94
C ALA A 12 12.32 4.93 -7.45
N TRP A 13 12.01 3.80 -6.81
CA TRP A 13 11.67 3.79 -5.37
C TRP A 13 12.87 3.99 -4.45
N GLN A 14 14.08 3.70 -4.91
CA GLN A 14 15.31 4.04 -4.19
C GLN A 14 15.56 5.55 -4.16
N GLN A 15 15.15 6.27 -5.21
CA GLN A 15 15.25 7.73 -5.27
C GLN A 15 14.07 8.40 -4.54
N ASP A 16 12.87 7.88 -4.72
CA ASP A 16 11.65 8.42 -4.11
C ASP A 16 10.64 7.32 -3.81
N LEU A 17 10.39 7.07 -2.53
CA LEU A 17 9.43 6.06 -2.09
C LEU A 17 7.99 6.38 -2.54
N ASN A 18 7.66 7.65 -2.76
CA ASN A 18 6.33 8.08 -3.21
C ASN A 18 5.97 7.57 -4.61
N THR A 19 6.96 7.07 -5.37
CA THR A 19 6.74 6.41 -6.66
C THR A 19 5.97 5.09 -6.54
N ILE A 20 6.03 4.43 -5.38
CA ILE A 20 5.38 3.13 -5.13
C ILE A 20 4.44 3.14 -3.93
N ILE A 21 4.60 4.10 -3.00
CA ILE A 21 3.71 4.31 -1.86
C ILE A 21 3.59 5.83 -1.65
N PRO A 22 2.60 6.51 -2.25
CA PRO A 22 2.51 7.98 -2.30
C PRO A 22 2.04 8.61 -0.98
N LEU A 23 2.70 8.25 0.13
CA LEU A 23 2.34 8.67 1.48
C LEU A 23 2.36 10.19 1.63
N ASP A 24 3.40 10.85 1.12
CA ASP A 24 3.54 12.30 1.26
C ASP A 24 2.38 13.03 0.58
N ARG A 25 1.91 12.52 -0.57
CA ARG A 25 0.77 13.10 -1.27
C ARG A 25 -0.54 12.87 -0.51
N LEU A 26 -0.71 11.70 0.10
CA LEU A 26 -1.90 11.41 0.91
C LEU A 26 -1.92 12.28 2.19
N GLU A 27 -0.78 12.48 2.82
CA GLU A 27 -0.64 13.38 3.99
C GLU A 27 -0.90 14.84 3.61
N GLU A 28 -0.43 15.28 2.44
CA GLU A 28 -0.74 16.60 1.88
C GLU A 28 -2.25 16.77 1.72
N MET A 29 -2.93 15.82 1.08
CA MET A 29 -4.40 15.84 0.91
C MET A 29 -5.14 15.87 2.25
N ALA A 30 -4.64 15.16 3.27
CA ALA A 30 -5.21 15.21 4.62
C ALA A 30 -4.99 16.59 5.27
N SER A 31 -3.81 17.19 5.09
CA SER A 31 -3.49 18.53 5.60
C SER A 31 -4.34 19.63 4.94
N GLU A 32 -4.63 19.47 3.65
CA GLU A 32 -5.50 20.34 2.86
C GLU A 32 -7.00 20.06 3.10
N LYS A 33 -7.32 19.03 3.90
CA LYS A 33 -8.68 18.58 4.24
C LYS A 33 -9.48 18.07 3.03
N GLU A 34 -8.80 17.61 1.99
CA GLU A 34 -9.43 16.90 0.87
C GLU A 34 -9.90 15.50 1.28
N ILE A 35 -9.15 14.86 2.18
CA ILE A 35 -9.50 13.60 2.85
C ILE A 35 -9.49 13.78 4.37
N GLY A 36 -10.12 12.85 5.11
CA GLY A 36 -10.19 12.92 6.57
C GLY A 36 -8.85 12.66 7.26
N SER A 37 -8.18 11.56 6.88
CA SER A 37 -6.87 11.16 7.43
C SER A 37 -6.23 10.08 6.56
N VAL A 38 -4.93 9.88 6.73
CA VAL A 38 -4.21 8.70 6.24
C VAL A 38 -4.28 7.60 7.31
N ALA A 39 -4.43 6.34 6.90
CA ALA A 39 -4.43 5.21 7.83
C ALA A 39 -3.03 4.99 8.44
N GLU A 40 -2.97 4.59 9.70
CA GLU A 40 -1.68 4.33 10.39
C GLU A 40 -0.96 3.08 9.83
N ASN A 41 -1.73 2.07 9.39
CA ASN A 41 -1.21 0.79 8.93
C ASN A 41 -1.35 0.64 7.42
N HIS A 42 -0.26 0.20 6.77
CA HIS A 42 -0.21 -0.10 5.34
C HIS A 42 0.22 -1.55 5.10
N TYR A 43 -0.33 -2.16 4.06
CA TYR A 43 -0.19 -3.59 3.81
C TYR A 43 0.35 -3.84 2.40
N ALA A 44 1.26 -4.81 2.28
CA ALA A 44 1.83 -5.23 1.01
C ALA A 44 1.72 -6.76 0.86
N PHE A 45 1.58 -7.21 -0.38
CA PHE A 45 1.47 -8.62 -0.73
C PHE A 45 2.57 -8.97 -1.73
N MET A 46 3.14 -10.17 -1.60
CA MET A 46 4.12 -10.68 -2.56
C MET A 46 3.40 -11.06 -3.88
N GLY A 47 3.64 -10.30 -4.94
CA GLY A 47 2.97 -10.52 -6.24
C GLY A 47 3.33 -11.82 -6.97
N ALA A 48 4.38 -12.53 -6.53
CA ALA A 48 4.80 -13.81 -7.13
C ALA A 48 4.02 -15.03 -6.62
N ALA A 49 3.13 -14.87 -5.63
CA ALA A 49 2.26 -15.94 -5.13
C ALA A 49 0.93 -16.00 -5.90
N ASP A 50 0.29 -17.18 -5.94
CA ASP A 50 -1.07 -17.31 -6.50
C ASP A 50 -2.05 -16.49 -5.64
N PRO A 51 -2.80 -15.52 -6.21
CA PRO A 51 -3.73 -14.69 -5.43
C PRO A 51 -4.77 -15.50 -4.65
N ARG A 52 -5.13 -16.69 -5.13
CA ARG A 52 -6.10 -17.57 -4.44
C ARG A 52 -5.58 -18.05 -3.09
N ASP A 53 -4.27 -18.25 -2.97
CA ASP A 53 -3.63 -18.63 -1.71
C ASP A 53 -3.54 -17.44 -0.73
N MET A 54 -3.74 -16.22 -1.22
CA MET A 54 -3.65 -14.98 -0.45
C MET A 54 -5.00 -14.49 0.07
N GLU A 55 -6.12 -15.04 -0.41
CA GLU A 55 -7.48 -14.58 -0.09
C GLU A 55 -7.72 -14.48 1.42
N LYS A 56 -7.30 -15.49 2.19
CA LYS A 56 -7.45 -15.49 3.65
C LYS A 56 -6.75 -14.32 4.33
N TYR A 57 -5.57 -13.91 3.83
CA TYR A 57 -4.81 -12.80 4.39
C TYR A 57 -5.40 -11.46 3.93
N ALA A 58 -5.89 -11.39 2.69
CA ALA A 58 -6.61 -10.22 2.21
C ALA A 58 -7.88 -9.96 3.05
N LEU A 59 -8.62 -11.01 3.43
CA LEU A 59 -9.78 -10.91 4.33
C LEU A 59 -9.37 -10.47 5.74
N GLU A 60 -8.26 -10.97 6.29
CA GLU A 60 -7.75 -10.53 7.59
C GLU A 60 -7.39 -9.04 7.58
N VAL A 61 -6.65 -8.60 6.55
CA VAL A 61 -6.27 -7.20 6.36
C VAL A 61 -7.49 -6.30 6.19
N ALA A 62 -8.47 -6.71 5.38
CA ALA A 62 -9.73 -5.98 5.23
C ALA A 62 -10.49 -5.87 6.57
N GLY A 63 -10.43 -6.91 7.40
CA GLY A 63 -10.97 -6.89 8.76
C GLY A 63 -10.30 -5.84 9.65
N LYS A 64 -8.97 -5.72 9.59
CA LYS A 64 -8.20 -4.70 10.33
C LYS A 64 -8.52 -3.28 9.84
N MET A 65 -8.48 -3.07 8.52
CA MET A 65 -8.85 -1.79 7.89
C MET A 65 -10.25 -1.33 8.33
N LYS A 66 -11.22 -2.24 8.39
CA LYS A 66 -12.57 -1.92 8.86
C LYS A 66 -12.61 -1.53 10.34
N GLN A 67 -11.79 -2.15 11.19
CA GLN A 67 -11.68 -1.78 12.61
C GLN A 67 -11.02 -0.40 12.78
N GLU A 68 -10.11 -0.05 11.87
CA GLU A 68 -9.45 1.26 11.77
C GLU A 68 -10.33 2.33 11.10
N ALA A 69 -11.59 2.00 10.76
CA ALA A 69 -12.53 2.87 10.07
C ALA A 69 -12.04 3.38 8.69
N VAL A 70 -11.16 2.62 8.02
CA VAL A 70 -10.76 2.89 6.64
C VAL A 70 -11.97 2.72 5.72
N ASP A 71 -12.31 3.77 4.97
CA ASP A 71 -13.42 3.78 4.01
C ASP A 71 -12.97 3.68 2.54
N THR A 72 -11.69 3.94 2.27
CA THR A 72 -11.12 4.01 0.93
C THR A 72 -9.74 3.35 0.91
N VAL A 73 -9.47 2.53 -0.11
CA VAL A 73 -8.19 1.84 -0.29
C VAL A 73 -7.56 2.25 -1.61
N PHE A 74 -6.29 2.65 -1.56
CA PHE A 74 -5.44 2.79 -2.73
C PHE A 74 -4.69 1.48 -2.98
N LEU A 75 -5.00 0.80 -4.09
CA LEU A 75 -4.28 -0.38 -4.52
C LEU A 75 -3.20 0.02 -5.53
N VAL A 76 -1.94 -0.04 -5.12
CA VAL A 76 -0.80 0.30 -5.97
C VAL A 76 -0.15 -0.99 -6.50
N PRO A 77 -0.18 -1.25 -7.82
CA PRO A 77 0.55 -2.36 -8.41
C PRO A 77 2.03 -1.98 -8.51
N VAL A 78 2.90 -2.74 -7.84
CA VAL A 78 4.36 -2.51 -7.75
C VAL A 78 5.13 -3.71 -8.24
#